data_AF-C1N2I6-F1
#
_entry.id   AF-C1N2I6-F1
#
_cell.length_a   1.000
_cell.length_b   1.000
_cell.length_c   1.000
_cell.angle_alpha   90.00
_cell.angle_beta   90.00
_cell.angle_gamma   90.00
#
_symmetry.space_group_name_H-M   'P 1'
#
loop_
_entity.id
_entity.type
_entity.pdbx_description
1 polymer ?
#
loop_
_entity_poly.entity_id
_entity_poly.type
_entity_poly.pdbx_seq_one_letter_code
_entity_poly.pdbx_strand_id
1 'polypeptide(L)'
;MAAKLVLRVVDVVLAVLARLLFLLFAYSCGWSLLTKAELDAARWSADDSRPPIEDASALFLHDLDDLDDLDDDDDAKKKRKREKADAELEDRVAAMLRARGSSSTPHLDGVTLDDHLSHVASILKRWRAPRSIVVAGLAHTAFGSEFLPVRAMPFASRRVAEETCGAWAERMMFLYGTASQSKLYRAVMREREDEEEEEDDDARKNSPHHHRFEVTNVYTNETMPLTHAEAGFLLMMHAADVASTIFASKKNLRIKTHPTARTYYRGAFAIHALRRAARRLAAAEASEEGPFVGRKEKVDAYAALAAACETDAVREIVDASMPRLQEPTLERRTRRLRGAWTDAWCAFRCVGVIDMETWLPWGDPFA
;
A
#
# COMPACT_ATOMS: atom_id res chain seq x y z
N MET A 1 -2.96 20.42 29.90
CA MET A 1 -2.49 19.12 29.35
C MET A 1 -3.55 18.02 29.46
N ALA A 2 -4.24 17.86 30.59
CA ALA A 2 -5.26 16.82 30.78
C ALA A 2 -6.38 16.79 29.71
N ALA A 3 -6.95 17.95 29.34
CA ALA A 3 -8.00 18.01 28.31
C ALA A 3 -7.54 17.51 26.92
N LYS A 4 -6.30 17.84 26.51
CA LYS A 4 -5.73 17.35 25.24
C LYS A 4 -5.48 15.84 25.26
N LEU A 5 -5.11 15.29 26.41
CA LEU A 5 -4.93 13.84 26.59
C LEU A 5 -6.27 13.10 26.52
N VAL A 6 -7.30 13.62 27.20
CA VAL A 6 -8.65 13.03 27.19
C VAL A 6 -9.23 13.01 25.77
N LEU A 7 -9.11 14.12 25.03
CA LEU A 7 -9.57 14.18 23.63
C LEU A 7 -8.86 13.13 22.75
N ARG A 8 -7.54 12.98 22.87
CA ARG A 8 -6.79 11.96 22.12
C ARG A 8 -7.25 10.53 22.46
N VAL A 9 -7.53 10.24 23.73
CA VAL A 9 -8.00 8.90 24.14
C VAL A 9 -9.39 8.62 23.55
N VAL A 10 -10.29 9.58 23.61
CA VAL A 10 -11.64 9.46 23.02
C VAL A 10 -11.54 9.24 21.51
N ASP A 11 -10.71 10.01 20.80
CA ASP A 11 -10.49 9.86 19.36
C ASP A 11 -10.03 8.44 18.99
N VAL A 12 -9.05 7.91 19.73
CA VAL A 12 -8.52 6.56 19.49
C VAL A 12 -9.58 5.50 19.75
N VAL A 13 -10.34 5.61 20.85
CA VAL A 13 -11.39 4.64 21.18
C VAL A 13 -12.50 4.65 20.12
N LEU A 14 -12.98 5.83 19.73
CA LEU A 14 -13.99 5.96 18.68
C LEU A 14 -13.48 5.43 17.34
N ALA A 15 -12.21 5.72 17.02
CA ALA A 15 -11.60 5.21 15.80
C ALA A 15 -11.57 3.67 15.80
N VAL A 16 -11.07 3.03 16.87
CA VAL A 16 -11.05 1.56 17.01
C VAL A 16 -12.45 0.96 16.89
N LEU A 17 -13.43 1.51 17.61
CA LEU A 17 -14.82 1.04 17.55
C LEU A 17 -15.41 1.14 16.14
N ALA A 18 -15.11 2.22 15.42
CA ALA A 18 -15.52 2.38 14.03
C ALA A 18 -14.95 1.30 13.12
N ARG A 19 -13.66 0.96 13.26
CA ARG A 19 -13.05 -0.10 12.43
C ARG A 19 -13.64 -1.47 12.76
N LEU A 20 -13.90 -1.75 14.03
CA LEU A 20 -14.58 -2.98 14.43
C LEU A 20 -15.99 -3.08 13.81
N LEU A 21 -16.77 -2.01 13.85
CA LEU A 21 -18.11 -1.98 13.24
C LEU A 21 -18.06 -2.08 11.71
N PHE A 22 -17.08 -1.47 11.06
CA PHE A 22 -16.86 -1.64 9.62
C PHE A 22 -16.49 -3.10 9.28
N LEU A 23 -15.55 -3.69 10.01
CA LEU A 23 -15.07 -5.06 9.76
C LEU A 23 -16.15 -6.12 10.00
N LEU A 24 -17.05 -5.90 10.96
CA LEU A 24 -18.11 -6.84 11.32
C LEU A 24 -19.41 -6.62 10.53
N PHE A 25 -19.73 -5.37 10.18
CA PHE A 25 -21.06 -4.99 9.66
C PHE A 25 -21.03 -4.09 8.44
N ALA A 26 -19.85 -3.79 7.87
CA ALA A 26 -19.66 -2.81 6.80
C ALA A 26 -20.23 -1.41 7.10
N TYR A 27 -20.35 -1.07 8.39
CA TYR A 27 -20.83 0.23 8.83
C TYR A 27 -19.74 1.29 8.61
N SER A 28 -20.08 2.43 8.01
CA SER A 28 -19.08 3.44 7.67
C SER A 28 -18.37 3.98 8.90
N CYS A 29 -17.06 4.26 8.78
CA CYS A 29 -16.26 4.83 9.87
C CYS A 29 -16.40 6.34 10.02
N GLY A 30 -17.21 7.01 9.19
CA GLY A 30 -17.27 8.46 9.11
C GLY A 30 -17.64 9.16 10.43
N TRP A 31 -18.43 8.50 11.28
CA TRP A 31 -18.77 9.03 12.61
C TRP A 31 -17.60 9.08 13.59
N SER A 32 -16.49 8.38 13.30
CA SER A 32 -15.23 8.54 14.06
C SER A 32 -14.49 9.83 13.71
N LEU A 33 -14.90 10.54 12.66
CA LEU A 33 -14.39 11.85 12.29
C LEU A 33 -15.28 12.90 12.97
N LEU A 34 -14.77 13.45 14.08
CA LEU A 34 -15.56 14.32 14.98
C LEU A 34 -16.02 15.64 14.37
N THR A 35 -15.48 16.03 13.22
CA THR A 35 -15.86 17.27 12.55
C THR A 35 -16.35 16.97 11.13
N LYS A 36 -17.34 17.73 10.68
CA LYS A 36 -17.81 17.67 9.29
C LYS A 36 -16.68 17.95 8.30
N ALA A 37 -15.79 18.89 8.63
CA ALA A 37 -14.63 19.21 7.79
C ALA A 37 -13.69 18.01 7.61
N GLU A 38 -13.45 17.21 8.66
CA GLU A 38 -12.65 15.99 8.55
C GLU A 38 -13.34 14.92 7.70
N LEU A 39 -14.66 14.76 7.84
CA LEU A 39 -15.43 13.81 7.03
C LEU A 39 -15.46 14.22 5.56
N ASP A 40 -15.69 15.51 5.28
CA ASP A 40 -15.71 16.06 3.92
C ASP A 40 -14.31 15.94 3.28
N ALA A 41 -13.24 16.16 4.04
CA ALA A 41 -11.86 15.96 3.58
C ALA A 41 -11.47 14.49 3.38
N ALA A 42 -12.21 13.54 3.98
CA ALA A 42 -12.01 12.11 3.82
C ALA A 42 -12.78 11.51 2.63
N ARG A 43 -13.70 12.28 2.01
CA ARG A 43 -14.44 11.86 0.81
C ARG A 43 -13.53 11.83 -0.40
N TRP A 44 -13.84 10.95 -1.34
CA TRP A 44 -13.22 10.96 -2.65
C TRP A 44 -13.97 11.96 -3.53
N SER A 45 -13.28 12.99 -4.01
CA SER A 45 -13.83 13.96 -4.95
C SER A 45 -13.48 13.60 -6.38
N ALA A 46 -14.24 14.14 -7.34
CA ALA A 46 -13.88 14.07 -8.76
C ALA A 46 -12.62 14.90 -9.10
N ASP A 47 -12.19 15.77 -8.20
CA ASP A 47 -10.92 16.51 -8.32
C ASP A 47 -9.74 15.62 -7.87
N ASP A 48 -9.97 14.72 -6.90
CA ASP A 48 -8.98 13.72 -6.51
C ASP A 48 -8.63 12.74 -7.64
N SER A 49 -9.50 12.53 -8.63
CA SER A 49 -9.22 11.65 -9.78
C SER A 49 -8.36 12.31 -10.86
N ARG A 50 -7.95 13.57 -10.70
CA ARG A 50 -7.03 14.26 -11.60
C ARG A 50 -5.76 14.61 -10.82
N PRO A 51 -4.56 14.26 -11.31
CA PRO A 51 -3.39 14.98 -10.84
C PRO A 51 -3.56 16.45 -11.26
N PRO A 52 -3.16 17.43 -10.45
CA PRO A 52 -2.79 18.74 -10.97
C PRO A 52 -1.55 18.51 -11.86
N ILE A 53 -1.78 18.16 -13.12
CA ILE A 53 -0.70 17.81 -14.07
C ILE A 53 0.13 19.05 -14.41
N GLU A 54 -0.35 20.26 -14.15
CA GLU A 54 0.35 21.48 -14.57
C GLU A 54 1.42 21.97 -13.58
N ASP A 55 1.41 21.53 -12.31
CA ASP A 55 2.30 22.12 -11.29
C ASP A 55 2.96 21.12 -10.31
N ALA A 56 2.76 19.81 -10.50
CA ALA A 56 3.54 18.79 -9.78
C ALA A 56 5.04 18.85 -10.13
N SER A 57 5.39 19.58 -11.19
CA SER A 57 6.74 19.99 -11.55
C SER A 57 7.24 21.16 -10.70
N ALA A 58 6.49 22.22 -10.43
CA ALA A 58 7.12 23.44 -9.90
C ALA A 58 7.71 23.32 -8.48
N LEU A 59 7.25 22.38 -7.66
CA LEU A 59 7.79 22.22 -6.29
C LEU A 59 9.01 21.28 -6.19
N PHE A 60 9.32 20.49 -7.23
CA PHE A 60 10.44 19.52 -7.20
C PHE A 60 11.21 19.36 -8.53
N LEU A 61 10.70 19.86 -9.65
CA LEU A 61 11.40 19.97 -10.94
C LEU A 61 12.21 21.25 -11.05
N HIS A 62 12.03 22.26 -10.18
CA HIS A 62 12.92 23.43 -10.21
C HIS A 62 14.40 23.06 -9.92
N ASP A 63 14.66 21.93 -9.26
CA ASP A 63 16.01 21.36 -9.10
C ASP A 63 16.43 20.41 -10.26
N LEU A 64 15.46 19.94 -11.07
CA LEU A 64 15.64 19.00 -12.18
C LEU A 64 15.68 19.68 -13.55
N ASP A 65 15.05 20.84 -13.74
CA ASP A 65 15.16 21.66 -14.96
C ASP A 65 16.60 22.22 -15.08
N ASP A 66 17.28 22.45 -13.96
CA ASP A 66 18.74 22.69 -13.88
C ASP A 66 19.60 21.44 -14.27
N LEU A 67 19.00 20.32 -14.71
CA LEU A 67 19.73 19.15 -15.23
C LEU A 67 19.82 19.12 -16.75
N ASP A 68 18.96 19.87 -17.44
CA ASP A 68 19.00 19.99 -18.91
C ASP A 68 20.06 21.03 -19.34
N ASP A 69 20.52 21.89 -18.43
CA ASP A 69 21.59 22.87 -18.64
C ASP A 69 23.02 22.34 -18.34
N LEU A 70 23.17 21.05 -18.05
CA LEU A 70 24.47 20.40 -17.86
C LEU A 70 24.86 19.63 -19.13
N ASP A 71 26.03 19.96 -19.69
CA ASP A 71 26.67 19.25 -20.81
C ASP A 71 26.38 17.73 -20.74
N ASP A 72 25.95 17.18 -21.88
CA ASP A 72 25.40 15.82 -22.03
C ASP A 72 26.36 14.67 -21.64
N ASP A 73 27.61 14.98 -21.26
CA ASP A 73 28.67 13.97 -21.08
C ASP A 73 28.83 13.42 -19.64
N ASP A 74 28.07 13.87 -18.63
CA ASP A 74 28.21 13.35 -17.24
C ASP A 74 26.90 12.83 -16.62
N ASP A 75 26.38 11.73 -17.19
CA ASP A 75 25.26 10.94 -16.66
C ASP A 75 25.43 10.55 -15.18
N ALA A 76 26.67 10.32 -14.74
CA ALA A 76 26.96 9.96 -13.36
C ALA A 76 26.69 11.13 -12.40
N LYS A 77 26.99 12.37 -12.82
CA LYS A 77 26.66 13.59 -12.06
C LYS A 77 25.16 13.84 -12.01
N LYS A 78 24.44 13.68 -13.13
CA LYS A 78 22.96 13.78 -13.18
C LYS A 78 22.32 12.76 -12.23
N LYS A 79 22.79 11.50 -12.24
CA LYS A 79 22.33 10.43 -11.33
C LYS A 79 22.57 10.77 -9.85
N ARG A 80 23.78 11.19 -9.48
CA ARG A 80 24.11 11.55 -8.09
C ARG A 80 23.27 12.72 -7.57
N LYS A 81 23.02 13.74 -8.40
CA LYS A 81 22.16 14.88 -8.02
C LYS A 81 20.72 14.43 -7.78
N ARG A 82 20.17 13.54 -8.63
CA ARG A 82 18.84 12.93 -8.43
C ARG A 82 18.78 12.11 -7.13
N GLU A 83 19.73 11.22 -6.90
CA GLU A 83 19.79 10.41 -5.65
C GLU A 83 19.87 11.29 -4.39
N LYS A 84 20.61 12.40 -4.45
CA LYS A 84 20.68 13.37 -3.35
C LYS A 84 19.34 14.06 -3.09
N ALA A 85 18.68 14.55 -4.15
CA ALA A 85 17.38 15.22 -4.03
C ALA A 85 16.29 14.26 -3.51
N ASP A 86 16.35 12.99 -3.91
CA ASP A 86 15.44 11.95 -3.42
C ASP A 86 15.65 11.69 -1.92
N ALA A 87 16.91 11.58 -1.48
CA ALA A 87 17.25 11.41 -0.07
C ALA A 87 16.80 12.61 0.79
N GLU A 88 17.03 13.85 0.33
CA GLU A 88 16.61 15.06 1.04
C GLU A 88 15.08 15.16 1.19
N LEU A 89 14.31 14.69 0.19
CA LEU A 89 12.85 14.61 0.29
C LEU A 89 12.40 13.57 1.32
N GLU A 90 13.00 12.38 1.30
CA GLU A 90 12.69 11.35 2.28
C GLU A 90 13.00 11.81 3.70
N ASP A 91 14.13 12.48 3.92
CA ASP A 91 14.49 13.05 5.22
C ASP A 91 13.48 14.10 5.68
N ARG A 92 13.01 14.95 4.78
CA ARG A 92 11.97 15.96 5.06
C ARG A 92 10.65 15.30 5.48
N VAL A 93 10.22 14.26 4.76
CA VAL A 93 8.99 13.51 5.06
C VAL A 93 9.14 12.74 6.37
N ALA A 94 10.26 12.07 6.60
CA ALA A 94 10.55 11.39 7.86
C ALA A 94 10.55 12.37 9.04
N ALA A 95 11.20 13.54 8.90
CA ALA A 95 11.19 14.58 9.92
C ALA A 95 9.77 15.08 10.23
N MET A 96 8.94 15.27 9.19
CA MET A 96 7.53 15.65 9.35
C MET A 96 6.74 14.62 10.19
N LEU A 97 6.98 13.33 9.97
CA LEU A 97 6.31 12.24 10.69
C LEU A 97 6.83 12.09 12.12
N ARG A 98 8.16 12.22 12.33
CA ARG A 98 8.77 12.19 13.67
C ARG A 98 8.26 13.32 14.54
N ALA A 99 8.13 14.53 13.98
CA ALA A 99 7.52 15.67 14.67
C ALA A 99 6.06 15.41 15.09
N ARG A 100 5.38 14.46 14.44
CA ARG A 100 4.02 14.00 14.76
C ARG A 100 3.98 12.73 15.61
N GLY A 101 5.14 12.22 16.04
CA GLY A 101 5.26 11.15 17.03
C GLY A 101 5.50 9.76 16.46
N SER A 102 5.83 9.59 15.18
CA SER A 102 6.13 8.27 14.58
C SER A 102 7.22 7.51 15.37
N SER A 103 8.28 8.21 15.80
CA SER A 103 9.40 7.63 16.55
C SER A 103 9.05 7.17 17.97
N SER A 104 7.93 7.62 18.50
CA SER A 104 7.45 7.27 19.85
C SER A 104 6.22 6.37 19.83
N THR A 105 5.70 6.03 18.65
CA THR A 105 4.48 5.24 18.48
C THR A 105 4.88 3.77 18.38
N PRO A 106 4.54 2.91 19.38
CA PRO A 106 4.80 1.49 19.27
C PRO A 106 4.02 0.90 18.10
N HIS A 107 4.67 0.01 17.35
CA HIS A 107 4.08 -0.65 16.20
C HIS A 107 4.29 -2.16 16.26
N LEU A 108 3.90 -2.86 15.19
CA LEU A 108 3.94 -4.32 15.10
C LEU A 108 5.34 -4.86 15.43
N ASP A 109 5.37 -6.03 16.07
CA ASP A 109 6.60 -6.80 16.35
C ASP A 109 7.68 -6.04 17.16
N GLY A 110 7.27 -5.03 17.94
CA GLY A 110 8.12 -4.34 18.92
C GLY A 110 8.98 -3.21 18.36
N VAL A 111 8.79 -2.82 17.10
CA VAL A 111 9.47 -1.67 16.48
C VAL A 111 8.62 -0.40 16.59
N THR A 112 9.25 0.76 16.38
CA THR A 112 8.50 2.03 16.27
C THR A 112 7.80 2.13 14.93
N LEU A 113 6.78 2.99 14.83
CA LEU A 113 6.14 3.30 13.54
C LEU A 113 7.17 3.89 12.56
N ASP A 114 8.11 4.71 13.03
CA ASP A 114 9.18 5.28 12.21
C ASP A 114 10.08 4.21 11.57
N ASP A 115 10.47 3.20 12.34
CA ASP A 115 11.28 2.08 11.86
C ASP A 115 10.54 1.27 10.80
N HIS A 116 9.26 1.00 11.04
CA HIS A 116 8.40 0.28 10.11
C HIS A 116 8.26 1.05 8.78
N LEU A 117 7.94 2.34 8.83
CA LEU A 117 7.77 3.18 7.65
C LEU A 117 9.06 3.28 6.83
N SER A 118 10.20 3.46 7.50
CA SER A 118 11.52 3.47 6.86
C SER A 118 11.83 2.12 6.18
N HIS A 119 11.41 1.02 6.79
CA HIS A 119 11.59 -0.31 6.23
C HIS A 119 10.72 -0.53 4.99
N VAL A 120 9.46 -0.08 4.99
CA VAL A 120 8.57 -0.13 3.82
C VAL A 120 9.16 0.66 2.66
N ALA A 121 9.63 1.88 2.91
CA ALA A 121 10.29 2.71 1.89
C ALA A 121 11.54 2.00 1.30
N SER A 122 12.35 1.36 2.16
CA SER A 122 13.51 0.58 1.73
C SER A 122 13.14 -0.62 0.85
N ILE A 123 12.04 -1.32 1.15
CA ILE A 123 11.53 -2.42 0.33
C ILE A 123 11.09 -1.90 -1.04
N LEU A 124 10.30 -0.82 -1.08
CA LEU A 124 9.84 -0.22 -2.33
C LEU A 124 11.00 0.23 -3.23
N LYS A 125 12.08 0.78 -2.65
CA LYS A 125 13.32 1.09 -3.38
C LYS A 125 13.97 -0.15 -3.99
N ARG A 126 14.06 -1.25 -3.24
CA ARG A 126 14.61 -2.51 -3.76
C ARG A 126 13.78 -3.07 -4.91
N TRP A 127 12.47 -2.89 -4.84
CA TRP A 127 11.53 -3.24 -5.91
C TRP A 127 11.47 -2.19 -7.03
N ARG A 128 12.38 -1.21 -7.04
CA ARG A 128 12.52 -0.17 -8.06
C ARG A 128 11.28 0.72 -8.22
N ALA A 129 10.49 0.87 -7.16
CA ALA A 129 9.33 1.75 -7.17
C ALA A 129 9.76 3.21 -7.49
N PRO A 130 8.93 3.98 -8.21
CA PRO A 130 9.20 5.39 -8.45
C PRO A 130 9.32 6.19 -7.14
N ARG A 131 10.11 7.26 -7.17
CA ARG A 131 10.34 8.16 -6.01
C ARG A 131 9.05 8.53 -5.27
N SER A 132 8.01 8.95 -6.00
CA SER A 132 6.72 9.34 -5.39
C SER A 132 6.04 8.19 -4.64
N ILE A 133 6.23 6.94 -5.08
CA ILE A 133 5.69 5.74 -4.44
C ILE A 133 6.52 5.34 -3.23
N VAL A 134 7.85 5.47 -3.30
CA VAL A 134 8.74 5.30 -2.14
C VAL A 134 8.35 6.27 -1.03
N VAL A 135 8.17 7.54 -1.37
CA VAL A 135 7.76 8.59 -0.43
C VAL A 135 6.35 8.34 0.10
N ALA A 136 5.40 7.94 -0.77
CA ALA A 136 4.07 7.53 -0.31
C ALA A 136 4.15 6.35 0.66
N GLY A 137 5.02 5.36 0.40
CA GLY A 137 5.29 4.24 1.30
C GLY A 137 5.90 4.65 2.63
N LEU A 138 6.80 5.65 2.64
CA LEU A 138 7.35 6.22 3.87
C LEU A 138 6.29 6.90 4.74
N ALA A 139 5.20 7.39 4.15
CA ALA A 139 4.15 8.12 4.84
C ALA A 139 2.76 7.47 4.71
N HIS A 140 2.69 6.18 4.37
CA HIS A 140 1.45 5.54 3.91
C HIS A 140 0.36 5.48 4.99
N THR A 141 0.73 5.51 6.27
CA THR A 141 -0.20 5.60 7.41
C THR A 141 -0.30 7.00 8.01
N ALA A 142 0.14 8.05 7.32
CA ALA A 142 0.02 9.42 7.82
C ALA A 142 -1.44 9.76 8.19
N PHE A 143 -2.40 9.34 7.36
CA PHE A 143 -3.84 9.49 7.60
C PHE A 143 -4.48 8.33 8.37
N GLY A 144 -3.68 7.44 8.95
CA GLY A 144 -4.11 6.15 9.48
C GLY A 144 -4.42 5.13 8.37
N SER A 145 -5.06 4.03 8.74
CA SER A 145 -5.57 3.01 7.82
C SER A 145 -6.72 2.23 8.48
N GLU A 146 -7.28 1.25 7.76
CA GLU A 146 -8.30 0.34 8.32
C GLU A 146 -7.75 -0.48 9.50
N PHE A 147 -6.48 -0.90 9.47
CA PHE A 147 -5.86 -1.64 10.58
C PHE A 147 -5.01 -0.79 11.53
N LEU A 148 -4.74 0.48 11.21
CA LEU A 148 -4.10 1.44 12.10
C LEU A 148 -4.97 2.70 12.27
N PRO A 149 -5.90 2.71 13.25
CA PRO A 149 -6.83 3.83 13.44
C PRO A 149 -6.16 5.13 13.90
N VAL A 150 -4.92 5.05 14.36
CA VAL A 150 -4.13 6.21 14.80
C VAL A 150 -3.64 6.98 13.58
N ARG A 151 -3.93 8.29 13.55
CA ARG A 151 -3.55 9.19 12.46
C ARG A 151 -2.45 10.13 12.92
N ALA A 152 -1.36 10.23 12.16
CA ALA A 152 -0.34 11.25 12.37
C ALA A 152 -0.79 12.62 11.84
N MET A 153 -1.66 12.61 10.82
CA MET A 153 -2.20 13.79 10.15
C MET A 153 -3.72 13.69 10.00
N PRO A 154 -4.45 14.79 10.26
CA PRO A 154 -5.89 14.86 9.95
C PRO A 154 -6.10 15.00 8.43
N PHE A 155 -7.30 14.62 7.95
CA PHE A 155 -7.60 14.70 6.51
C PHE A 155 -7.68 16.15 6.02
N ALA A 156 -8.06 17.10 6.88
CA ALA A 156 -8.02 18.52 6.52
C ALA A 156 -6.60 19.05 6.26
N SER A 157 -5.54 18.29 6.58
CA SER A 157 -4.14 18.65 6.31
C SER A 157 -3.55 18.02 5.03
N ARG A 158 -4.39 17.47 4.14
CA ARG A 158 -3.93 16.88 2.87
C ARG A 158 -3.06 17.83 2.03
N ARG A 159 -3.44 19.10 1.93
CA ARG A 159 -2.63 20.13 1.23
C ARG A 159 -1.20 20.26 1.78
N VAL A 160 -1.03 20.16 3.09
CA VAL A 160 0.31 20.19 3.72
C VAL A 160 1.11 18.95 3.35
N ALA A 161 0.47 17.79 3.25
CA ALA A 161 1.13 16.57 2.78
C ALA A 161 1.54 16.74 1.31
N GLU A 162 0.64 17.20 0.44
CA GLU A 162 0.91 17.49 -0.97
C GLU A 162 2.08 18.47 -1.16
N GLU A 163 2.10 19.60 -0.45
CA GLU A 163 3.21 20.56 -0.49
C GLU A 163 4.53 19.95 0.00
N THR A 164 4.47 18.91 0.84
CA THR A 164 5.67 18.26 1.39
C THR A 164 6.20 17.14 0.50
N CYS A 165 5.33 16.28 -0.04
CA CYS A 165 5.73 15.06 -0.77
C CYS A 165 5.35 15.03 -2.25
N GLY A 166 4.59 16.04 -2.72
CA GLY A 166 4.04 16.11 -4.06
C GLY A 166 2.66 15.46 -4.18
N ALA A 167 1.84 15.96 -5.11
CA ALA A 167 0.44 15.57 -5.29
C ALA A 167 0.23 14.06 -5.48
N TRP A 168 1.10 13.40 -6.26
CA TRP A 168 0.96 11.97 -6.49
C TRP A 168 1.24 11.13 -5.24
N ALA A 169 2.27 11.49 -4.47
CA ALA A 169 2.60 10.78 -3.24
C ALA A 169 1.49 10.95 -2.20
N GLU A 170 0.99 12.19 -2.05
CA GLU A 170 -0.16 12.49 -1.20
C GLU A 170 -1.38 11.66 -1.59
N ARG A 171 -1.72 11.63 -2.88
CA ARG A 171 -2.87 10.87 -3.36
C ARG A 171 -2.76 9.38 -3.02
N MET A 172 -1.58 8.79 -3.18
CA MET A 172 -1.35 7.38 -2.82
C MET A 172 -1.47 7.17 -1.30
N MET A 173 -0.96 8.09 -0.48
CA MET A 173 -1.14 8.06 0.99
C MET A 173 -2.63 8.16 1.38
N PHE A 174 -3.37 9.04 0.70
CA PHE A 174 -4.79 9.23 0.95
C PHE A 174 -5.62 8.00 0.57
N LEU A 175 -5.37 7.42 -0.60
CA LEU A 175 -6.00 6.16 -1.02
C LEU A 175 -5.65 5.03 -0.04
N TYR A 176 -4.39 4.92 0.38
CA TYR A 176 -3.97 3.92 1.39
C TYR A 176 -4.76 4.06 2.69
N GLY A 177 -4.91 5.29 3.19
CA GLY A 177 -5.56 5.56 4.47
C GLY A 177 -7.09 5.51 4.45
N THR A 178 -7.72 5.62 3.28
CA THR A 178 -9.18 5.65 3.12
C THR A 178 -9.76 4.41 2.47
N ALA A 179 -9.03 3.69 1.63
CA ALA A 179 -9.51 2.48 0.99
C ALA A 179 -9.64 1.33 2.00
N SER A 180 -10.67 0.52 1.82
CA SER A 180 -10.88 -0.69 2.61
C SER A 180 -9.85 -1.73 2.24
N GLN A 181 -8.85 -1.89 3.12
CA GLN A 181 -7.85 -2.94 3.09
C GLN A 181 -8.53 -4.32 3.11
N SER A 182 -9.61 -4.51 3.88
CA SER A 182 -10.29 -5.81 3.94
C SER A 182 -10.92 -6.22 2.60
N LYS A 183 -11.66 -5.31 1.97
CA LYS A 183 -12.22 -5.53 0.63
C LYS A 183 -11.14 -5.62 -0.44
N LEU A 184 -10.10 -4.78 -0.35
CA LEU A 184 -8.95 -4.82 -1.26
C LEU A 184 -8.25 -6.18 -1.21
N TYR A 185 -7.96 -6.67 0.01
CA TYR A 185 -7.24 -7.93 0.19
C TYR A 185 -8.09 -9.10 -0.27
N ARG A 186 -9.41 -9.03 -0.02
CA ARG A 186 -10.35 -9.98 -0.59
C ARG A 186 -10.31 -9.99 -2.11
N ALA A 187 -10.34 -8.82 -2.74
CA ALA A 187 -10.30 -8.70 -4.20
C ALA A 187 -9.02 -9.33 -4.76
N VAL A 188 -7.86 -9.05 -4.15
CA VAL A 188 -6.56 -9.67 -4.51
C VAL A 188 -6.65 -11.20 -4.47
N MET A 189 -7.23 -11.77 -3.42
CA MET A 189 -7.28 -13.23 -3.29
C MET A 189 -8.35 -13.89 -4.18
N ARG A 190 -9.45 -13.17 -4.49
CA ARG A 190 -10.61 -13.68 -5.25
C ARG A 190 -10.43 -13.63 -6.76
N GLU A 191 -9.62 -12.72 -7.30
CA GLU A 191 -9.31 -12.72 -8.73
C GLU A 191 -8.71 -14.10 -9.03
N ARG A 192 -9.52 -14.94 -9.67
CA ARG A 192 -9.10 -16.24 -10.17
C ARG A 192 -8.13 -15.97 -11.31
N GLU A 193 -7.34 -16.98 -11.65
CA GLU A 193 -6.91 -17.15 -13.03
C GLU A 193 -8.17 -17.39 -13.90
N ASP A 194 -9.06 -16.39 -14.00
CA ASP A 194 -10.18 -16.37 -14.96
C ASP A 194 -9.64 -16.36 -16.42
N GLU A 195 -8.32 -16.45 -16.58
CA GLU A 195 -7.60 -16.59 -17.84
C GLU A 195 -7.41 -18.06 -18.28
N GLU A 196 -7.61 -19.07 -17.41
CA GLU A 196 -7.51 -20.49 -17.82
C GLU A 196 -8.84 -21.13 -18.26
N GLU A 197 -10.00 -20.52 -17.95
CA GLU A 197 -11.33 -21.01 -18.39
C GLU A 197 -11.95 -20.18 -19.54
N GLU A 198 -11.32 -19.08 -19.97
CA GLU A 198 -11.81 -18.22 -21.06
C GLU A 198 -11.04 -18.45 -22.38
N GLU A 199 -11.14 -19.68 -22.92
CA GLU A 199 -10.61 -20.08 -24.23
C GLU A 199 -11.51 -19.60 -25.41
N ASP A 200 -12.56 -18.81 -25.16
CA ASP A 200 -13.43 -18.20 -26.17
C ASP A 200 -13.01 -16.75 -26.48
N ASP A 201 -11.98 -16.64 -27.32
CA ASP A 201 -11.24 -15.42 -27.73
C ASP A 201 -12.14 -14.30 -28.33
N ASP A 202 -13.36 -14.64 -28.78
CA ASP A 202 -14.28 -13.72 -29.45
C ASP A 202 -15.14 -12.88 -28.49
N ALA A 203 -15.35 -13.32 -27.24
CA ALA A 203 -16.12 -12.55 -26.24
C ALA A 203 -15.29 -11.41 -25.62
N ARG A 204 -13.96 -11.55 -25.60
CA ARG A 204 -13.01 -10.65 -24.93
C ARG A 204 -12.88 -9.28 -25.59
N LYS A 205 -13.00 -9.20 -26.92
CA LYS A 205 -12.83 -7.92 -27.66
C LYS A 205 -14.03 -6.97 -27.52
N ASN A 206 -15.19 -7.49 -27.13
CA ASN A 206 -16.44 -6.74 -27.14
C ASN A 206 -17.06 -6.51 -25.76
N SER A 207 -16.45 -7.00 -24.67
CA SER A 207 -16.92 -6.66 -23.32
C SER A 207 -16.33 -5.31 -22.90
N PRO A 208 -17.11 -4.22 -22.81
CA PRO A 208 -16.61 -2.88 -22.47
C PRO A 208 -16.21 -2.74 -20.99
N HIS A 209 -16.09 -3.87 -20.30
CA HIS A 209 -15.84 -3.98 -18.87
C HIS A 209 -14.54 -4.74 -18.64
N HIS A 210 -13.42 -4.23 -19.17
CA HIS A 210 -12.15 -4.46 -18.48
C HIS A 210 -12.33 -3.93 -17.06
N HIS A 211 -12.53 -4.86 -16.11
CA HIS A 211 -12.93 -4.54 -14.75
C HIS A 211 -11.98 -3.52 -14.14
N ARG A 212 -12.42 -2.26 -14.09
CA ARG A 212 -11.75 -1.20 -13.35
C ARG A 212 -11.63 -1.68 -11.92
N PHE A 213 -10.44 -1.48 -11.35
CA PHE A 213 -10.16 -1.95 -10.02
C PHE A 213 -10.87 -1.01 -9.03
N GLU A 214 -12.02 -1.43 -8.51
CA GLU A 214 -12.82 -0.61 -7.61
C GLU A 214 -12.36 -0.78 -6.16
N VAL A 215 -12.28 0.35 -5.46
CA VAL A 215 -12.02 0.40 -4.01
C VAL A 215 -13.21 1.01 -3.29
N THR A 216 -13.39 0.68 -2.01
CA THR A 216 -14.42 1.28 -1.15
C THR A 216 -13.78 2.14 -0.07
N ASN A 217 -14.30 3.34 0.14
CA ASN A 217 -13.86 4.24 1.20
C ASN A 217 -14.42 3.76 2.55
N VAL A 218 -13.56 3.53 3.53
CA VAL A 218 -13.92 3.02 4.86
C VAL A 218 -14.74 4.04 5.66
N TYR A 219 -14.57 5.33 5.41
CA TYR A 219 -15.25 6.41 6.14
C TYR A 219 -16.61 6.75 5.55
N THR A 220 -16.76 6.66 4.22
CA THR A 220 -17.97 7.15 3.52
C THR A 220 -18.77 6.03 2.87
N ASN A 221 -18.22 4.81 2.76
CA ASN A 221 -18.74 3.70 1.96
C ASN A 221 -18.89 3.99 0.45
N GLU A 222 -18.39 5.12 -0.03
CA GLU A 222 -18.34 5.43 -1.46
C GLU A 222 -17.39 4.47 -2.17
N THR A 223 -17.72 4.11 -3.40
CA THR A 223 -16.82 3.33 -4.27
C THR A 223 -16.25 4.25 -5.34
N MET A 224 -14.99 4.00 -5.72
CA MET A 224 -14.40 4.65 -6.89
C MET A 224 -13.59 3.63 -7.69
N PRO A 225 -13.64 3.71 -9.03
CA PRO A 225 -12.67 3.02 -9.85
C PRO A 225 -11.30 3.68 -9.70
N LEU A 226 -10.25 2.86 -9.63
CA LEU A 226 -8.88 3.31 -9.79
C LEU A 226 -8.45 3.16 -11.26
N THR A 227 -7.59 4.07 -11.70
CA THR A 227 -6.78 3.87 -12.91
C THR A 227 -5.87 2.66 -12.74
N HIS A 228 -5.36 2.14 -13.84
CA HIS A 228 -4.44 1.01 -13.82
C HIS A 228 -3.16 1.32 -13.00
N ALA A 229 -2.62 2.53 -13.13
CA ALA A 229 -1.44 2.96 -12.37
C ALA A 229 -1.71 3.06 -10.86
N GLU A 230 -2.81 3.69 -10.45
CA GLU A 230 -3.19 3.80 -9.03
C GLU A 230 -3.38 2.43 -8.39
N ALA A 231 -4.11 1.53 -9.07
CA ALA A 231 -4.33 0.18 -8.58
C ALA A 231 -3.00 -0.58 -8.45
N GLY A 232 -2.12 -0.49 -9.46
CA GLY A 232 -0.81 -1.12 -9.45
C GLY A 232 0.06 -0.66 -8.28
N PHE A 233 0.20 0.65 -8.12
CA PHE A 233 1.03 1.22 -7.04
C PHE A 233 0.44 1.02 -5.65
N LEU A 234 -0.89 1.14 -5.49
CA LEU A 234 -1.55 0.88 -4.22
C LEU A 234 -1.33 -0.57 -3.76
N LEU A 235 -1.48 -1.54 -4.68
CA LEU A 235 -1.22 -2.95 -4.40
C LEU A 235 0.26 -3.21 -4.06
N MET A 236 1.19 -2.58 -4.77
CA MET A 236 2.62 -2.65 -4.48
C MET A 236 2.94 -2.12 -3.08
N MET A 237 2.32 -1.01 -2.67
CA MET A 237 2.48 -0.44 -1.32
C MET A 237 1.96 -1.40 -0.24
N HIS A 238 0.77 -1.99 -0.41
CA HIS A 238 0.24 -2.98 0.54
C HIS A 238 1.10 -4.25 0.61
N ALA A 239 1.64 -4.71 -0.53
CA ALA A 239 2.57 -5.83 -0.55
C ALA A 239 3.85 -5.51 0.23
N ALA A 240 4.41 -4.30 0.07
CA ALA A 240 5.60 -3.85 0.80
C ALA A 240 5.34 -3.71 2.30
N ASP A 241 4.19 -3.16 2.70
CA ASP A 241 3.75 -3.08 4.10
C ASP A 241 3.73 -4.48 4.73
N VAL A 242 3.01 -5.42 4.12
CA VAL A 242 2.93 -6.80 4.62
C VAL A 242 4.29 -7.50 4.63
N ALA A 243 5.09 -7.33 3.57
CA ALA A 243 6.43 -7.92 3.45
C ALA A 243 7.39 -7.39 4.54
N SER A 244 7.26 -6.11 4.95
CA SER A 244 8.09 -5.53 6.00
C SER A 244 8.02 -6.29 7.32
N THR A 245 6.85 -6.85 7.64
CA THR A 245 6.61 -7.66 8.84
C THR A 245 7.23 -9.06 8.74
N ILE A 246 7.37 -9.60 7.52
CA ILE A 246 8.06 -10.87 7.25
C ILE A 246 9.55 -10.68 7.48
N PHE A 247 10.14 -9.62 6.92
CA PHE A 247 11.57 -9.35 7.01
C PHE A 247 12.01 -8.93 8.41
N ALA A 248 11.19 -8.15 9.13
CA ALA A 248 11.49 -7.74 10.51
C ALA A 248 11.62 -8.94 11.46
N SER A 249 10.77 -9.97 11.27
CA SER A 249 10.81 -11.20 12.04
C SER A 249 12.19 -11.87 11.98
N LYS A 250 12.89 -11.85 10.84
CA LYS A 250 14.23 -12.47 10.69
C LYS A 250 15.29 -11.88 11.61
N LYS A 251 15.27 -10.57 11.89
CA LYS A 251 16.25 -9.92 12.80
C LYS A 251 16.08 -10.39 14.25
N ASN A 252 14.86 -10.74 14.66
CA ASN A 252 14.55 -11.23 16.00
C ASN A 252 14.60 -12.78 16.11
N LEU A 253 14.63 -13.49 14.98
CA LEU A 253 14.65 -14.95 14.89
C LEU A 253 16.03 -15.58 15.13
N ARG A 254 16.78 -15.12 16.13
CA ARG A 254 17.90 -15.92 16.67
C ARG A 254 17.42 -17.23 17.35
N ILE A 255 16.10 -17.43 17.51
CA ILE A 255 15.54 -18.45 18.42
C ILE A 255 14.43 -19.36 17.82
N LYS A 256 13.85 -19.12 16.63
CA LYS A 256 12.84 -20.06 16.07
C LYS A 256 13.20 -20.56 14.67
N THR A 257 13.31 -21.88 14.54
CA THR A 257 13.73 -22.62 13.35
C THR A 257 12.64 -22.81 12.29
N HIS A 258 11.40 -22.38 12.55
CA HIS A 258 10.26 -22.60 11.64
C HIS A 258 9.43 -21.34 11.42
N PRO A 259 9.16 -20.95 10.15
CA PRO A 259 8.20 -19.89 9.85
C PRO A 259 6.81 -20.27 10.38
N THR A 260 6.15 -19.34 11.07
CA THR A 260 4.80 -19.53 11.59
C THR A 260 3.77 -19.54 10.47
N ALA A 261 2.59 -20.13 10.69
CA ALA A 261 1.47 -20.07 9.76
C ALA A 261 1.17 -18.64 9.27
N ARG A 262 1.32 -17.64 10.15
CA ARG A 262 1.18 -16.20 9.85
C ARG A 262 2.14 -15.74 8.74
N THR A 263 3.39 -16.19 8.78
CA THR A 263 4.41 -15.81 7.79
C THR A 263 4.03 -16.28 6.40
N TYR A 264 3.41 -17.45 6.28
CA TYR A 264 2.93 -17.98 5.00
C TYR A 264 1.73 -17.23 4.45
N TYR A 265 0.76 -16.86 5.28
CA TYR A 265 -0.38 -16.07 4.81
C TYR A 265 0.04 -14.68 4.35
N ARG A 266 0.96 -14.03 5.09
CA ARG A 266 1.59 -12.75 4.70
C ARG A 266 2.31 -12.87 3.36
N GLY A 267 3.16 -13.90 3.21
CA GLY A 267 3.90 -14.15 1.97
C GLY A 267 2.97 -14.44 0.78
N ALA A 268 1.97 -15.30 0.95
CA ALA A 268 1.00 -15.61 -0.10
C ALA A 268 0.26 -14.35 -0.57
N PHE A 269 -0.25 -13.55 0.36
CA PHE A 269 -0.91 -12.29 0.03
C PHE A 269 0.02 -11.34 -0.73
N ALA A 270 1.23 -11.10 -0.21
CA ALA A 270 2.16 -10.16 -0.82
C ALA A 270 2.55 -10.58 -2.25
N ILE A 271 2.73 -11.89 -2.51
CA ILE A 271 2.99 -12.43 -3.85
C ILE A 271 1.82 -12.17 -4.79
N HIS A 272 0.58 -12.49 -4.37
CA HIS A 272 -0.61 -12.25 -5.20
C HIS A 272 -0.84 -10.75 -5.46
N ALA A 273 -0.61 -9.91 -4.46
CA ALA A 273 -0.70 -8.46 -4.60
C ALA A 273 0.34 -7.92 -5.59
N LEU A 274 1.58 -8.42 -5.56
CA LEU A 274 2.64 -8.02 -6.51
C LEU A 274 2.38 -8.48 -7.94
N ARG A 275 1.93 -9.72 -8.15
CA ARG A 275 1.54 -10.20 -9.49
C ARG A 275 0.42 -9.36 -10.07
N ARG A 276 -0.58 -9.01 -9.24
CA ARG A 276 -1.66 -8.13 -9.67
C ARG A 276 -1.18 -6.71 -9.91
N ALA A 277 -0.28 -6.19 -9.08
CA ALA A 277 0.35 -4.90 -9.30
C ALA A 277 1.07 -4.86 -10.66
N ALA A 278 1.84 -5.90 -10.99
CA ALA A 278 2.55 -6.03 -12.26
C ALA A 278 1.59 -5.99 -13.45
N ARG A 279 0.52 -6.80 -13.45
CA ARG A 279 -0.51 -6.77 -14.51
C ARG A 279 -1.15 -5.40 -14.67
N ARG A 280 -1.45 -4.71 -13.56
CA ARG A 280 -2.07 -3.38 -13.59
C ARG A 280 -1.09 -2.33 -14.12
N LEU A 281 0.19 -2.39 -13.77
CA LEU A 281 1.19 -1.47 -14.30
C LEU A 281 1.44 -1.72 -15.81
N ALA A 282 1.48 -2.97 -16.25
CA ALA A 282 1.56 -3.29 -17.68
C ALA A 282 0.33 -2.80 -18.46
N ALA A 283 -0.87 -2.90 -17.87
CA ALA A 283 -2.08 -2.33 -18.47
C ALA A 283 -2.04 -0.79 -18.51
N ALA A 284 -1.49 -0.13 -17.48
CA ALA A 284 -1.35 1.33 -17.44
C ALA A 284 -0.43 1.85 -18.54
N GLU A 285 0.63 1.10 -18.86
CA GLU A 285 1.52 1.39 -19.98
C GLU A 285 0.78 1.31 -21.31
N ALA A 286 0.04 0.21 -21.53
CA ALA A 286 -0.71 -0.02 -22.75
C ALA A 286 -1.84 1.00 -22.97
N SER A 287 -2.44 1.50 -21.89
CA SER A 287 -3.53 2.49 -21.94
C SER A 287 -3.04 3.94 -21.89
N GLU A 288 -1.72 4.18 -21.80
CA GLU A 288 -1.14 5.50 -21.55
C GLU A 288 -1.84 6.20 -20.36
N GLU A 289 -1.98 5.49 -19.23
CA GLU A 289 -2.57 6.03 -17.98
C GLU A 289 -1.51 6.33 -16.91
N GLY A 290 -1.80 7.34 -16.09
CA GLY A 290 -1.05 7.65 -14.87
C GLY A 290 -0.09 8.83 -14.98
N PRO A 291 0.70 9.09 -13.91
CA PRO A 291 1.47 10.33 -13.79
C PRO A 291 2.68 10.39 -14.74
N PHE A 292 3.06 9.29 -15.39
CA PHE A 292 4.26 9.18 -16.21
C PHE A 292 3.99 9.24 -17.72
N VAL A 293 2.72 9.37 -18.12
CA VAL A 293 2.28 9.43 -19.51
C VAL A 293 2.85 10.64 -20.24
N GLY A 294 3.22 10.48 -21.51
CA GLY A 294 3.78 11.55 -22.35
C GLY A 294 5.25 11.89 -22.09
N ARG A 295 5.90 11.26 -21.10
CA ARG A 295 7.34 11.41 -20.87
C ARG A 295 8.09 10.39 -21.73
N LYS A 296 8.76 10.85 -22.80
CA LYS A 296 9.49 10.05 -23.81
C LYS A 296 10.44 8.99 -23.24
N GLU A 297 10.90 9.13 -22.00
CA GLU A 297 11.83 8.20 -21.33
C GLU A 297 11.16 7.05 -20.54
N LYS A 298 9.82 6.91 -20.53
CA LYS A 298 9.15 6.14 -19.44
C LYS A 298 8.04 5.17 -19.83
N VAL A 299 7.88 4.82 -21.11
CA VAL A 299 7.00 3.70 -21.49
C VAL A 299 7.58 2.38 -20.97
N ASP A 300 8.90 2.14 -21.17
CA ASP A 300 9.61 0.96 -20.62
C ASP A 300 9.65 0.87 -19.08
N ALA A 301 9.31 1.96 -18.37
CA ALA A 301 9.43 2.03 -16.92
C ALA A 301 8.37 1.19 -16.21
N TYR A 302 7.15 1.12 -16.75
CA TYR A 302 6.08 0.31 -16.17
C TYR A 302 6.29 -1.18 -16.42
N ALA A 303 6.66 -1.59 -17.63
CA ALA A 303 7.07 -2.96 -17.93
C ALA A 303 8.25 -3.43 -17.10
N ALA A 304 9.31 -2.62 -16.98
CA ALA A 304 10.47 -2.96 -16.14
C ALA A 304 10.08 -3.08 -14.66
N LEU A 305 9.17 -2.24 -14.18
CA LEU A 305 8.65 -2.32 -12.82
C LEU A 305 7.75 -3.54 -12.61
N ALA A 306 6.88 -3.85 -13.56
CA ALA A 306 6.05 -5.04 -13.55
C ALA A 306 6.93 -6.30 -13.50
N ALA A 307 7.97 -6.37 -14.32
CA ALA A 307 8.95 -7.45 -14.29
C ALA A 307 9.68 -7.54 -12.93
N ALA A 308 10.08 -6.41 -12.33
CA ALA A 308 10.69 -6.38 -11.00
C ALA A 308 9.74 -6.88 -9.90
N CYS A 309 8.45 -6.54 -9.99
CA CYS A 309 7.41 -7.04 -9.10
C CYS A 309 7.23 -8.57 -9.22
N GLU A 310 7.28 -9.13 -10.43
CA GLU A 310 7.07 -10.57 -10.64
C GLU A 310 8.28 -11.44 -10.32
N THR A 311 9.48 -10.90 -10.49
CA THR A 311 10.73 -11.66 -10.37
C THR A 311 11.45 -11.37 -9.07
N ASP A 312 12.05 -10.19 -8.95
CA ASP A 312 12.91 -9.81 -7.83
C ASP A 312 12.13 -9.74 -6.51
N ALA A 313 10.98 -9.06 -6.49
CA ALA A 313 10.19 -8.85 -5.29
C ALA A 313 9.56 -10.15 -4.77
N VAL A 314 8.99 -10.96 -5.67
CA VAL A 314 8.44 -12.29 -5.34
C VAL A 314 9.55 -13.21 -4.82
N ARG A 315 10.71 -13.24 -5.49
CA ARG A 315 11.85 -14.05 -5.04
C ARG A 315 12.30 -13.64 -3.64
N GLU A 316 12.43 -12.33 -3.38
CA GLU A 316 12.80 -11.82 -2.05
C GLU A 316 11.81 -12.27 -0.97
N ILE A 317 10.50 -12.21 -1.25
CA ILE A 317 9.46 -12.68 -0.31
C ILE A 317 9.57 -14.19 -0.11
N VAL A 318 9.71 -14.97 -1.18
CA VAL A 318 9.85 -16.44 -1.11
C VAL A 318 11.08 -16.81 -0.28
N ASP A 319 12.25 -16.22 -0.54
CA ASP A 319 13.47 -16.45 0.23
C ASP A 319 13.34 -16.01 1.69
N ALA A 320 12.50 -15.00 1.95
CA ALA A 320 12.25 -14.52 3.29
C ALA A 320 11.27 -15.35 4.10
N SER A 321 10.15 -15.72 3.50
CA SER A 321 9.06 -16.40 4.18
C SER A 321 9.13 -17.92 4.07
N MET A 322 9.89 -18.46 3.10
CA MET A 322 9.72 -19.85 2.65
C MET A 322 11.02 -20.63 2.32
N PRO A 323 12.08 -20.69 3.15
CA PRO A 323 13.27 -21.51 2.84
C PRO A 323 13.01 -23.02 2.69
N ARG A 324 11.82 -23.54 3.05
CA ARG A 324 11.47 -24.98 3.03
C ARG A 324 10.03 -25.26 2.61
N LEU A 325 9.34 -24.32 1.98
CA LEU A 325 7.95 -24.55 1.59
C LEU A 325 7.86 -24.92 0.11
N GLN A 326 7.45 -26.16 -0.15
CA GLN A 326 7.10 -26.58 -1.50
C GLN A 326 5.82 -25.85 -1.95
N GLU A 327 5.73 -25.58 -3.25
CA GLU A 327 4.58 -24.96 -3.95
C GLU A 327 3.19 -25.45 -3.49
N PRO A 328 2.97 -26.75 -3.18
CA PRO A 328 1.67 -27.24 -2.67
C PRO A 328 1.20 -26.59 -1.37
N THR A 329 2.12 -26.09 -0.54
CA THR A 329 1.74 -25.45 0.72
C THR A 329 1.32 -24.00 0.51
N LEU A 330 1.97 -23.28 -0.42
CA LEU A 330 1.55 -21.94 -0.83
C LEU A 330 0.14 -21.99 -1.42
N GLU A 331 -0.12 -22.98 -2.27
CA GLU A 331 -1.43 -23.21 -2.86
C GLU A 331 -2.49 -23.52 -1.78
N ARG A 332 -2.17 -24.41 -0.83
CA ARG A 332 -3.06 -24.73 0.30
C ARG A 332 -3.42 -23.48 1.12
N ARG A 333 -2.45 -22.61 1.40
CA ARG A 333 -2.68 -21.36 2.16
C ARG A 333 -3.45 -20.33 1.36
N THR A 334 -3.18 -20.22 0.06
CA THR A 334 -3.96 -19.41 -0.89
C THR A 334 -5.42 -19.86 -0.90
N ARG A 335 -5.67 -21.17 -1.03
CA ARG A 335 -7.02 -21.76 -0.99
C ARG A 335 -7.75 -21.43 0.32
N ARG A 336 -7.05 -21.46 1.46
CA ARG A 336 -7.61 -21.06 2.77
C ARG A 336 -7.92 -19.57 2.88
N LEU A 337 -7.11 -18.69 2.28
CA LEU A 337 -7.40 -17.25 2.21
C LEU A 337 -8.62 -16.98 1.31
N ARG A 338 -8.71 -17.66 0.16
CA ARG A 338 -9.88 -17.63 -0.74
C ARG A 338 -11.15 -18.12 -0.03
N GLY A 339 -11.05 -19.20 0.73
CA GLY A 339 -12.13 -19.76 1.54
C GLY A 339 -12.47 -19.00 2.83
N ALA A 340 -11.86 -17.83 3.09
CA ALA A 340 -12.23 -17.01 4.24
C ALA A 340 -13.72 -16.61 4.15
N TRP A 341 -14.41 -16.70 5.29
CA TRP A 341 -15.84 -16.49 5.38
C TRP A 341 -16.22 -15.01 5.14
N THR A 342 -15.41 -14.09 5.63
CA THR A 342 -15.59 -12.64 5.44
C THR A 342 -14.31 -11.97 4.95
N ASP A 343 -14.47 -10.75 4.42
CA ASP A 343 -13.35 -9.93 3.93
C ASP A 343 -12.39 -9.57 5.07
N ALA A 344 -12.93 -9.22 6.25
CA ALA A 344 -12.18 -8.99 7.47
C ALA A 344 -11.34 -10.22 7.87
N TRP A 345 -11.93 -11.43 7.79
CA TRP A 345 -11.23 -12.67 8.09
C TRP A 345 -10.07 -12.96 7.13
N CYS A 346 -10.27 -12.67 5.84
CA CYS A 346 -9.20 -12.76 4.85
C CYS A 346 -8.06 -11.82 5.25
N ALA A 347 -8.39 -10.56 5.52
CA ALA A 347 -7.38 -9.54 5.79
C ALA A 347 -6.64 -9.76 7.11
N PHE A 348 -7.33 -10.15 8.19
CA PHE A 348 -6.68 -10.50 9.46
C PHE A 348 -5.64 -11.62 9.32
N ARG A 349 -5.90 -12.61 8.45
CA ARG A 349 -4.91 -13.65 8.12
C ARG A 349 -3.74 -13.08 7.34
N CYS A 350 -4.00 -12.22 6.34
CA CYS A 350 -2.97 -11.56 5.55
C CYS A 350 -2.05 -10.67 6.40
N VAL A 351 -2.58 -9.92 7.38
CA VAL A 351 -1.76 -9.07 8.27
C VAL A 351 -1.22 -9.81 9.50
N GLY A 352 -1.70 -11.03 9.78
CA GLY A 352 -1.23 -11.86 10.88
C GLY A 352 -1.71 -11.41 12.27
N VAL A 353 -2.86 -10.73 12.35
CA VAL A 353 -3.48 -10.32 13.62
C VAL A 353 -4.07 -11.52 14.38
N ILE A 354 -4.52 -12.55 13.67
CA ILE A 354 -5.12 -13.77 14.27
C ILE A 354 -4.21 -14.97 14.02
N ASP A 355 -3.86 -15.72 15.09
CA ASP A 355 -3.32 -17.09 14.98
C ASP A 355 -4.38 -18.10 15.40
N MET A 356 -5.03 -18.71 14.42
CA MET A 356 -6.12 -19.67 14.66
C MET A 356 -5.66 -20.93 15.38
N GLU A 357 -4.38 -21.32 15.26
CA GLU A 357 -3.83 -22.49 15.95
C GLU A 357 -3.83 -22.31 17.48
N THR A 358 -3.96 -21.06 17.96
CA THR A 358 -3.99 -20.74 19.40
C THR A 358 -5.37 -20.40 19.95
N TRP A 359 -6.33 -19.99 19.09
CA TRP A 359 -7.63 -19.47 19.54
C TRP A 359 -8.78 -20.48 19.50
N LEU A 360 -8.67 -21.56 18.71
CA LEU A 360 -9.66 -22.64 18.71
C LEU A 360 -9.04 -23.89 19.33
N PRO A 361 -9.34 -24.21 20.62
CA PRO A 361 -8.81 -25.41 21.28
C PRO A 361 -9.33 -26.73 20.67
N TRP A 362 -10.25 -26.67 19.70
CA TRP A 362 -10.89 -27.83 19.07
C TRP A 362 -10.25 -28.28 17.75
N GLY A 363 -9.08 -27.72 17.38
CA GLY A 363 -8.48 -27.96 16.07
C GLY A 363 -9.23 -27.25 14.95
N ASP A 364 -8.56 -27.11 13.81
CA ASP A 364 -9.16 -26.56 12.59
C ASP A 364 -10.30 -27.48 12.15
N PRO A 365 -11.59 -27.04 12.16
CA PRO A 365 -12.72 -27.89 11.76
C PRO A 365 -12.67 -28.27 10.26
N PHE A 366 -11.68 -27.76 9.53
CA PHE A 366 -11.42 -28.00 8.11
C PHE A 366 -9.97 -28.49 7.84
N ALA A 367 -9.27 -29.02 8.84
CA ALA A 367 -7.97 -29.69 8.65
C ALA A 367 -8.08 -30.98 7.84
#